data_AF-A0A2W6DZY2-F1
#
_entry.id   AF-A0A2W6DZY2-F1
#
_cell.length_a   1.000
_cell.length_b   1.000
_cell.length_c   1.000
_cell.angle_alpha   90.00
_cell.angle_beta   90.00
_cell.angle_gamma   90.00
#
_symmetry.space_group_name_H-M   'P 1'
#
loop_
_entity.id
_entity.type
_entity.pdbx_description
1 polymer ?
#
loop_
_entity_poly.entity_id
_entity_poly.type
_entity_poly.pdbx_seq_one_letter_code
_entity_poly.pdbx_strand_id
1 'polypeptide(L)'
;MGAYLRYLSENSTELIFYAQQHFLLVGYSVALASVISLVLALVLHTNQLTPPSWRRSLRVGGRETSLLFASAALTIPSLALFGILQPLLGLGVTPSIVALTLYAIYPVLRNTSAGLSGVDPAVLEAARGMGMGPVRRMLRVQLPLAWPVRRSPRSPWP
;
A
#
# COMPACT_ATOMS: atom_id res chain seq x y z
N MET A 1 -24.73 -15.24 -30.92
CA MET A 1 -24.44 -15.76 -29.57
C MET A 1 -23.67 -17.08 -29.56
N GLY A 2 -24.04 -18.07 -30.41
CA GLY A 2 -23.40 -19.40 -30.42
C GLY A 2 -21.90 -19.42 -30.76
N ALA A 3 -21.40 -18.56 -31.66
CA ALA A 3 -19.98 -18.52 -32.04
C ALA A 3 -19.05 -18.09 -30.88
N TYR A 4 -19.48 -17.14 -30.05
CA TYR A 4 -18.72 -16.70 -28.87
C TYR A 4 -18.66 -17.79 -27.80
N LEU A 5 -19.79 -18.45 -27.52
CA LEU A 5 -19.86 -19.56 -26.56
C LEU A 5 -18.99 -20.75 -27.01
N ARG A 6 -18.91 -20.98 -28.33
CA ARG A 6 -18.07 -22.03 -28.91
C ARG A 6 -16.58 -21.70 -28.77
N TYR A 7 -16.18 -20.46 -29.07
CA TYR A 7 -14.81 -19.97 -28.84
C TYR A 7 -14.41 -20.07 -27.36
N LEU A 8 -15.30 -19.71 -26.43
CA LEU A 8 -15.06 -19.86 -25.00
C LEU A 8 -14.90 -21.34 -24.60
N SER A 9 -15.69 -22.25 -25.15
CA SER A 9 -15.57 -23.68 -24.84
C SER A 9 -14.26 -24.28 -25.39
N GLU A 10 -13.88 -23.91 -26.62
CA GLU A 10 -12.71 -24.42 -27.32
C GLU A 10 -11.40 -23.87 -26.73
N ASN A 11 -11.39 -22.63 -26.24
CA ASN A 11 -10.22 -21.97 -25.66
C ASN A 11 -10.28 -21.87 -24.12
N SER A 12 -11.22 -22.55 -23.48
CA SER A 12 -11.45 -22.47 -22.03
C SER A 12 -10.19 -22.77 -21.21
N THR A 13 -9.44 -23.79 -21.59
CA THR A 13 -8.21 -24.20 -20.92
C THR A 13 -7.12 -23.13 -21.00
N GLU A 14 -6.94 -22.49 -22.16
CA GLU A 14 -5.96 -21.42 -22.33
C GLU A 14 -6.38 -20.16 -21.57
N LEU A 15 -7.67 -19.78 -21.64
CA LEU A 15 -8.20 -18.63 -20.92
C LEU A 15 -8.02 -18.78 -19.41
N ILE A 16 -8.29 -19.97 -18.86
CA ILE A 16 -8.07 -20.27 -17.44
C ILE A 16 -6.59 -20.19 -17.10
N PHE A 17 -5.71 -20.75 -17.93
CA PHE A 17 -4.28 -20.71 -17.71
C PHE A 17 -3.73 -19.27 -17.68
N TYR A 18 -4.06 -18.43 -18.66
CA TYR A 18 -3.64 -17.03 -18.69
C TYR A 18 -4.26 -16.22 -17.54
N ALA A 19 -5.52 -16.47 -17.18
CA ALA A 19 -6.15 -15.82 -16.04
C ALA A 19 -5.44 -16.16 -14.72
N GLN A 20 -5.05 -17.42 -14.53
CA GLN A 20 -4.26 -17.84 -13.36
C GLN A 20 -2.88 -17.17 -13.34
N GLN A 21 -2.18 -17.14 -14.48
CA GLN A 21 -0.89 -16.46 -14.58
C GLN A 21 -1.01 -14.96 -14.24
N HIS A 22 -2.03 -14.29 -14.76
CA HIS A 22 -2.29 -12.89 -14.45
C HIS A 22 -2.60 -12.69 -12.97
N PHE A 23 -3.46 -13.52 -12.39
CA PHE A 23 -3.82 -13.46 -10.98
C PHE A 23 -2.62 -13.66 -10.06
N LEU A 24 -1.78 -14.65 -10.34
CA LEU A 24 -0.56 -14.91 -9.58
C LEU A 24 0.42 -13.74 -9.69
N LEU A 25 0.64 -13.22 -10.90
CA LEU A 25 1.54 -12.10 -11.14
C LEU A 25 1.10 -10.86 -10.36
N VAL A 26 -0.18 -10.48 -10.44
CA VAL A 26 -0.74 -9.36 -9.68
C VAL A 26 -0.65 -9.62 -8.18
N GLY A 27 -0.99 -10.84 -7.74
CA GLY A 27 -0.91 -11.25 -6.34
C GLY A 27 0.49 -11.08 -5.75
N TYR A 28 1.53 -11.56 -6.45
CA TYR A 28 2.93 -11.40 -6.02
C TYR A 28 3.36 -9.94 -5.97
N SER A 29 3.03 -9.14 -6.99
CA SER A 29 3.37 -7.72 -7.02
C SER A 29 2.71 -6.94 -5.88
N VAL A 30 1.43 -7.19 -5.61
CA VAL A 30 0.69 -6.53 -4.53
C VAL A 30 1.20 -6.97 -3.17
N ALA A 31 1.53 -8.26 -2.98
CA ALA A 31 2.13 -8.76 -1.75
C ALA A 31 3.49 -8.08 -1.47
N LEU A 32 4.35 -8.00 -2.50
CA LEU A 32 5.65 -7.33 -2.39
C LEU A 32 5.50 -5.84 -2.08
N ALA A 33 4.62 -5.15 -2.82
CA ALA A 33 4.31 -3.74 -2.56
C ALA A 33 3.75 -3.53 -1.15
N SER A 34 2.93 -4.45 -0.65
CA SER A 34 2.38 -4.41 0.70
C SER A 34 3.46 -4.48 1.77
N VAL A 35 4.41 -5.39 1.64
CA VAL A 35 5.53 -5.50 2.57
C VAL A 35 6.40 -4.24 2.52
N ILE A 36 6.78 -3.78 1.32
CA ILE A 36 7.62 -2.58 1.15
C ILE A 36 6.92 -1.35 1.73
N SER A 37 5.65 -1.13 1.37
CA SER A 37 4.87 0.01 1.83
C SER A 37 4.58 -0.05 3.32
N LEU A 38 4.38 -1.23 3.92
CA LEU A 38 4.18 -1.37 5.36
C LEU A 38 5.46 -1.01 6.11
N VAL A 39 6.61 -1.51 5.66
CA VAL A 39 7.92 -1.17 6.25
C VAL A 39 8.17 0.33 6.11
N LEU A 40 7.96 0.89 4.91
CA LEU A 40 8.14 2.32 4.67
C LEU A 40 7.17 3.16 5.52
N ALA A 41 5.90 2.77 5.63
CA ALA A 41 4.92 3.41 6.49
C ALA A 41 5.38 3.37 7.95
N LEU A 42 5.80 2.22 8.46
CA LEU A 42 6.27 2.06 9.83
C LEU A 42 7.50 2.93 10.10
N VAL A 43 8.51 2.90 9.23
CA VAL A 43 9.71 3.73 9.38
C VAL A 43 9.36 5.22 9.36
N LEU A 44 8.53 5.66 8.41
CA LEU A 44 8.10 7.06 8.34
C LEU A 44 7.22 7.48 9.54
N HIS A 45 6.41 6.57 10.10
CA HIS A 45 5.50 6.86 11.21
C HIS A 45 6.14 6.68 12.60
N THR A 46 7.20 5.88 12.72
CA THR A 46 8.00 5.78 13.96
C THR A 46 8.66 7.10 14.33
N ASN A 47 8.82 8.04 13.39
CA ASN A 47 9.36 9.38 13.61
C ASN A 47 8.36 10.37 14.27
N GLN A 48 7.17 9.91 14.68
CA GLN A 48 6.21 10.70 15.47
C GLN A 48 6.52 10.73 16.98
N LEU A 49 7.66 10.19 17.42
CA LEU A 49 8.05 10.13 18.83
C LEU A 49 9.24 11.03 19.19
N THR A 50 9.69 11.86 18.25
CA THR A 50 10.80 12.81 18.45
C THR A 50 10.27 14.14 19.03
N PRO A 51 10.99 14.82 19.95
CA PRO A 51 10.48 15.92 20.79
C PRO A 51 9.83 17.12 20.07
N PRO A 52 9.00 17.93 20.79
CA PRO A 52 8.13 18.98 20.21
C PRO A 52 8.84 20.09 19.41
N SER A 53 10.16 20.25 19.54
CA SER A 53 10.95 21.31 18.89
C SER A 53 11.18 21.09 17.39
N TRP A 54 11.07 19.85 16.90
CA TRP A 54 11.27 19.49 15.47
C TRP A 54 9.96 19.28 14.68
N ARG A 55 8.84 19.68 15.27
CA ARG A 55 7.46 19.39 14.84
C ARG A 55 7.01 20.14 13.56
N ARG A 56 7.78 21.12 13.08
CA ARG A 56 7.39 21.98 11.95
C ARG A 56 8.03 21.60 10.60
N SER A 57 9.16 20.88 10.60
CA SER A 57 9.88 20.51 9.37
C SER A 57 9.49 19.12 8.82
N LEU A 58 9.26 18.14 9.71
CA LEU A 58 9.01 16.74 9.31
C LEU A 58 7.52 16.40 9.09
N ARG A 59 6.59 17.28 9.52
CA ARG A 59 5.13 17.16 9.26
C ARG A 59 4.79 17.27 7.77
N VAL A 60 5.69 17.87 7.01
CA VAL A 60 5.60 18.17 5.58
C VAL A 60 6.62 17.30 4.81
N GLY A 61 7.82 17.07 5.36
CA GLY A 61 8.89 16.35 4.64
C GLY A 61 8.67 14.87 4.30
N GLY A 62 8.15 14.01 5.20
CA GLY A 62 8.19 12.53 4.97
C GLY A 62 6.95 11.92 4.28
N ARG A 63 5.76 12.40 4.63
CA ARG A 63 4.50 12.01 3.96
C ARG A 63 4.41 12.61 2.58
N GLU A 64 4.78 13.88 2.45
CA GLU A 64 4.70 14.57 1.17
C GLU A 64 5.77 14.04 0.22
N THR A 65 7.03 13.82 0.64
CA THR A 65 8.04 13.25 -0.29
C THR A 65 7.69 11.85 -0.80
N SER A 66 7.22 10.95 0.05
CA SER A 66 6.82 9.60 -0.38
C SER A 66 5.56 9.62 -1.26
N LEU A 67 4.58 10.47 -0.93
CA LEU A 67 3.39 10.67 -1.77
C LEU A 67 3.74 11.39 -3.08
N LEU A 68 4.67 12.33 -3.08
CA LEU A 68 5.16 13.08 -4.23
C LEU A 68 5.93 12.18 -5.19
N PHE A 69 6.86 11.35 -4.67
CA PHE A 69 7.59 10.36 -5.46
C PHE A 69 6.64 9.38 -6.12
N ALA A 70 5.69 8.88 -5.34
CA ALA A 70 4.75 7.90 -5.81
C ALA A 70 3.70 8.51 -6.77
N SER A 71 3.28 9.77 -6.57
CA SER A 71 2.47 10.50 -7.55
C SER A 71 3.25 10.85 -8.82
N ALA A 72 4.55 11.16 -8.71
CA ALA A 72 5.41 11.37 -9.87
C ALA A 72 5.58 10.04 -10.65
N ALA A 73 5.70 8.90 -9.96
CA ALA A 73 5.68 7.59 -10.61
C ALA A 73 4.35 7.33 -11.33
N LEU A 74 3.21 7.82 -10.82
CA LEU A 74 1.92 7.74 -11.52
C LEU A 74 1.82 8.64 -12.76
N THR A 75 2.61 9.71 -12.86
CA THR A 75 2.61 10.56 -14.06
C THR A 75 3.33 9.93 -15.24
N ILE A 76 4.19 8.93 -15.00
CA ILE A 76 4.80 8.15 -16.08
C ILE A 76 3.73 7.21 -16.62
N PRO A 77 3.38 7.26 -17.93
CA PRO A 77 2.49 6.27 -18.51
C PRO A 77 3.13 4.88 -18.44
N SER A 78 2.33 3.85 -18.16
CA SER A 78 2.84 2.48 -17.99
C SER A 78 3.69 2.02 -19.17
N LEU A 79 3.30 2.36 -20.40
CA LEU A 79 4.06 2.06 -21.62
C LEU A 79 5.49 2.66 -21.60
N ALA A 80 5.64 3.89 -21.11
CA ALA A 80 6.95 4.54 -21.01
C ALA A 80 7.81 3.88 -19.94
N LEU A 81 7.22 3.52 -18.79
CA LEU A 81 7.92 2.78 -17.74
C LEU A 81 8.41 1.41 -18.23
N PHE A 82 7.56 0.67 -18.96
CA PHE A 82 7.96 -0.59 -19.58
C PHE A 82 9.11 -0.41 -20.57
N GLY A 83 9.05 0.61 -21.44
CA GLY A 83 10.12 0.93 -22.38
C GLY A 83 11.48 1.18 -21.72
N ILE A 84 11.48 1.78 -20.52
CA ILE A 84 12.71 2.00 -19.72
C ILE A 84 13.17 0.69 -19.07
N LEU A 85 12.25 -0.12 -18.53
CA LEU A 85 12.59 -1.36 -17.83
C LEU A 85 13.06 -2.49 -18.75
N GLN A 86 12.55 -2.56 -19.98
CA GLN A 86 12.88 -3.62 -20.94
C GLN A 86 14.39 -3.77 -21.23
N PRO A 87 15.17 -2.72 -21.55
CA PRO A 87 16.61 -2.88 -21.77
C PRO A 87 17.39 -3.23 -20.50
N LEU A 88 16.85 -2.92 -19.30
CA LEU A 88 17.51 -3.18 -18.02
C LEU A 88 17.22 -4.59 -17.47
N LEU A 89 15.99 -5.06 -17.62
CA LEU A 89 15.47 -6.28 -16.98
C LEU A 89 15.03 -7.35 -17.98
N GLY A 90 15.08 -7.06 -19.28
CA GLY A 90 14.65 -7.94 -20.35
C GLY A 90 13.13 -7.92 -20.60
N LEU A 91 12.67 -8.89 -21.41
CA LEU A 91 11.25 -9.13 -21.70
C LEU A 91 10.64 -10.14 -20.72
N GLY A 92 9.35 -9.98 -20.42
CA GLY A 92 8.57 -11.00 -19.71
C GLY A 92 8.04 -10.57 -18.33
N VAL A 93 8.05 -11.52 -17.39
CA VAL A 93 7.38 -11.38 -16.10
C VAL A 93 8.08 -10.38 -15.18
N THR A 94 9.42 -10.32 -15.20
CA THR A 94 10.24 -9.46 -14.33
C THR A 94 9.91 -7.97 -14.43
N PRO A 95 9.95 -7.31 -15.62
CA PRO A 95 9.60 -5.90 -15.73
C PRO A 95 8.14 -5.63 -15.33
N SER A 96 7.25 -6.60 -15.56
CA SER A 96 5.83 -6.52 -15.18
C SER A 96 5.66 -6.49 -13.66
N ILE A 97 6.37 -7.37 -12.94
CA ILE A 97 6.34 -7.38 -11.47
C ILE A 97 6.88 -6.07 -10.91
N VAL A 98 8.00 -5.56 -11.44
CA VAL A 98 8.60 -4.30 -10.98
C VAL A 98 7.65 -3.14 -11.20
N ALA A 99 7.11 -2.99 -12.41
CA ALA A 99 6.16 -1.93 -12.73
C ALA A 99 4.92 -1.99 -11.81
N LEU A 100 4.27 -3.16 -11.70
CA LEU A 100 3.08 -3.32 -10.86
C LEU A 100 3.38 -3.08 -9.38
N THR A 101 4.55 -3.49 -8.90
CA THR A 101 4.97 -3.23 -7.51
C THR A 101 5.10 -1.73 -7.29
N LEU A 102 5.78 -1.00 -8.17
CA LEU A 102 5.94 0.46 -8.08
C LEU A 102 4.59 1.18 -8.09
N TYR A 103 3.67 0.78 -8.98
CA TYR A 103 2.32 1.34 -9.01
C TYR A 103 1.50 1.02 -7.76
N ALA A 104 1.62 -0.20 -7.23
CA ALA A 104 0.89 -0.64 -6.04
C ALA A 104 1.43 -0.02 -4.74
N ILE A 105 2.69 0.40 -4.69
CA ILE A 105 3.28 1.04 -3.51
C ILE A 105 2.47 2.27 -3.09
N TYR A 106 2.09 3.14 -4.04
CA TYR A 106 1.38 4.39 -3.73
C TYR A 106 0.05 4.19 -2.97
N PRO A 107 -0.96 3.50 -3.53
CA PRO A 107 -2.25 3.36 -2.88
C PRO A 107 -2.12 2.60 -1.55
N VAL A 108 -1.26 1.60 -1.49
CA VAL A 108 -1.03 0.81 -0.26
C VAL A 108 -0.41 1.69 0.83
N LEU A 109 0.63 2.44 0.51
CA LEU A 109 1.28 3.35 1.44
C LEU A 109 0.32 4.44 1.92
N ARG A 110 -0.44 5.03 0.99
CA ARG A 110 -1.47 6.04 1.27
C ARG A 110 -2.53 5.49 2.23
N ASN A 111 -3.06 4.29 1.95
CA ASN A 111 -4.08 3.66 2.77
C ASN A 111 -3.55 3.30 4.16
N THR A 112 -2.35 2.75 4.25
CA THR A 112 -1.70 2.41 5.53
C THR A 112 -1.46 3.67 6.37
N SER A 113 -0.95 4.73 5.75
CA SER A 113 -0.70 6.02 6.40
C SER A 113 -1.99 6.70 6.87
N ALA A 114 -3.07 6.59 6.07
CA ALA A 114 -4.40 7.06 6.47
C ALA A 114 -4.97 6.27 7.65
N GLY A 115 -4.83 4.94 7.64
CA GLY A 115 -5.27 4.08 8.74
C GLY A 115 -4.54 4.37 10.06
N LEU A 116 -3.21 4.50 10.02
CA LEU A 116 -2.40 4.83 11.21
C LEU A 116 -2.74 6.21 11.78
N SER A 117 -3.03 7.20 10.93
CA SER A 117 -3.48 8.53 11.35
C SER A 117 -4.91 8.57 11.88
N GLY A 118 -5.72 7.52 11.68
CA GLY A 118 -7.09 7.43 12.16
C GLY A 118 -7.21 6.99 13.63
N VAL A 119 -6.12 6.58 14.26
CA VAL A 119 -6.11 6.13 15.66
C VAL A 119 -6.26 7.33 16.61
N ASP A 120 -7.17 7.21 17.58
CA ASP A 120 -7.44 8.26 18.56
C ASP A 120 -6.19 8.61 19.39
N PRO A 121 -5.76 9.89 19.42
CA PRO A 121 -4.65 10.35 20.26
C PRO A 121 -4.77 9.96 21.74
N ALA A 122 -5.98 9.93 22.30
CA ALA A 122 -6.21 9.57 23.70
C ALA A 122 -5.76 8.14 24.00
N VAL A 123 -5.96 7.21 23.07
CA VAL A 123 -5.51 5.81 23.19
C VAL A 123 -3.98 5.73 23.14
N LEU A 124 -3.34 6.58 22.34
CA LEU A 124 -1.88 6.65 22.24
C LEU A 124 -1.23 7.26 23.50
N GLU A 125 -1.89 8.23 24.13
CA GLU A 125 -1.46 8.82 25.39
C GLU A 125 -1.65 7.85 26.55
N ALA A 126 -2.77 7.14 26.62
CA ALA A 126 -2.99 6.07 27.60
C ALA A 126 -1.91 4.98 27.50
N ALA A 127 -1.60 4.50 26.28
CA ALA A 127 -0.54 3.53 26.07
C ALA A 127 0.84 4.06 26.50
N ARG A 128 1.09 5.36 26.32
CA ARG A 128 2.33 6.03 26.77
C ARG A 128 2.39 6.13 28.30
N GLY A 129 1.27 6.46 28.95
CA GLY A 129 1.13 6.49 30.41
C GLY A 129 1.32 5.11 31.07
N MET A 130 1.01 4.02 30.35
CA MET A 130 1.31 2.64 30.77
C MET A 130 2.79 2.24 30.58
N GLY A 131 3.69 3.16 30.22
CA GLY A 131 5.11 2.87 29.99
C GLY A 131 5.41 2.11 28.69
N MET A 132 4.46 2.06 27.75
CA MET A 132 4.66 1.30 26.51
C MET A 132 5.64 2.02 25.58
N GLY A 133 6.77 1.35 25.31
CA GLY A 133 7.77 1.80 24.35
C GLY A 133 7.21 1.97 22.92
N PRO A 134 7.89 2.74 22.07
CA PRO A 134 7.39 3.18 20.77
C PRO A 134 7.05 2.02 19.82
N VAL A 135 7.94 1.03 19.71
CA VAL A 135 7.72 -0.16 18.87
C VAL A 135 6.58 -1.03 19.39
N ARG A 136 6.51 -1.22 20.71
CA ARG A 136 5.44 -2.00 21.35
C ARG A 136 4.08 -1.34 21.16
N ARG A 137 4.02 -0.01 21.23
CA ARG A 137 2.81 0.79 20.97
C ARG A 137 2.38 0.71 19.51
N MET A 138 3.32 0.77 18.58
CA MET A 138 3.02 0.63 17.16
C MET A 138 2.43 -0.75 16.84
N LEU A 139 3.11 -1.82 17.26
CA LEU A 139 2.70 -3.20 16.95
C LEU A 139 1.46 -3.67 17.70
N ARG A 140 1.29 -3.27 18.97
CA ARG A 140 0.18 -3.78 19.82
C ARG A 140 -1.03 -2.85 19.93
N VAL A 141 -0.90 -1.58 19.56
CA VAL A 141 -1.99 -0.59 19.71
C VAL A 141 -2.32 0.04 18.37
N GLN A 142 -1.36 0.70 17.72
CA GLN A 142 -1.64 1.43 16.47
C GLN A 142 -2.03 0.50 15.32
N LEU A 143 -1.24 -0.53 15.02
CA LEU A 143 -1.51 -1.44 13.90
C LEU A 143 -2.87 -2.17 14.04
N PRO A 144 -3.22 -2.76 15.20
CA PRO A 144 -4.53 -3.39 15.39
C PRO A 144 -5.71 -2.41 15.30
N LEU A 145 -5.54 -1.17 15.77
CA LEU A 145 -6.60 -0.15 15.73
C LEU A 145 -6.71 0.57 14.38
N ALA A 146 -5.61 0.62 13.63
CA ALA A 146 -5.55 1.17 12.27
C ALA A 146 -6.12 0.20 11.22
N TRP A 147 -6.18 -1.10 11.55
CA TRP A 147 -6.94 -2.06 10.75
C TRP A 147 -8.40 -1.59 10.68
N PRO A 148 -9.07 -1.64 9.51
CA PRO A 148 -10.42 -1.14 9.34
C PRO A 148 -11.43 -2.03 10.09
N VAL A 149 -11.47 -1.90 11.41
CA VAL A 149 -12.56 -2.34 12.24
C VAL A 149 -13.71 -1.39 11.95
N ARG A 150 -14.64 -1.87 11.12
CA ARG A 150 -16.01 -1.40 10.92
C ARG A 150 -16.34 -0.15 11.77
N ARG A 151 -16.45 1.01 11.11
CA ARG A 151 -17.06 2.20 11.71
C ARG A 151 -18.45 1.78 12.21
N SER A 152 -18.63 1.68 13.53
CA SER A 152 -19.97 1.54 14.09
C SER A 152 -20.78 2.76 13.61
N PRO A 153 -22.01 2.60 13.09
CA PRO A 153 -22.86 3.73 12.80
C PRO A 153 -23.17 4.41 14.13
N ARG A 154 -22.45 5.50 14.44
CA ARG A 154 -22.89 6.40 15.51
C ARG A 154 -23.67 7.51 14.85
N SER A 155 -24.96 7.26 14.72
CA SER A 155 -25.97 8.31 14.77
C SER A 155 -27.08 7.84 15.72
N PRO A 156 -27.04 8.23 17.00
CA PRO A 156 -28.25 8.43 17.75
C PRO A 156 -28.60 9.93 17.61
N TRP A 157 -29.33 10.27 16.55
CA TRP A 157 -30.14 11.48 16.60
C TRP A 157 -31.61 11.03 16.46
N PRO A 158 -32.50 11.48 17.36
CA PRO A 158 -33.94 11.26 17.22
C PRO A 158 -34.51 12.01 16.02
#